data_AF-A0A8J6BT35-F1
#
_entry.id   AF-A0A8J6BT35-F1
#
_cell.length_a   1.000
_cell.length_b   1.000
_cell.length_c   1.000
_cell.angle_alpha   90.00
_cell.angle_beta   90.00
_cell.angle_gamma   90.00
#
_symmetry.space_group_name_H-M   'P 1'
#
loop_
_entity.id
_entity.type
_entity.pdbx_description
1 polymer ?
#
loop_
_entity_poly.entity_id
_entity_poly.type
_entity_poly.pdbx_seq_one_letter_code
_entity_poly.pdbx_strand_id
1 'polypeptide(L)'
;MASGGAPSASTAASKTAPASLWWDPFVDLSDDLDRAAASPSSASVPGNLAERIKAHHVWLRGSVSMFGKPNNESRSALGASEVAVGKHCFAIRSELKEAALRLSKCMDLDEVQSYILVKRTSESTPTAHDVDTEEFLCLVSIQYYLERQCLLKCIRRIFVHANDGFDSADAIREEASILVSEEVGQRLLSIVGDSLAAAFCVKEGAAFTISWLEETLIEINLIFDILFLFFYDNFSRCNGGLWISLCSVFKDMLSGSYDVGKFAVSAEAKNSFHYAKAQLLVILIETLDFESLLRMVRDDVPFSGGYSTFSISDILEMDIEVSKLPEFVVVESGPLILAWAAFLCLVMSLPGSNANLDIDHTSYAQRAFEFAPFNYLQGVLCSNIFRESDGPVSGFRGILRTFISAFIASYEISYQVNVWFFYDKDSSLDMILNILCEIYDGEEYLCMQFWDKDSFIDGPIRSVLHMVEKEYPFQISELIRFLSAVCHGSWPAQCVSSFSWAVGAAKAFHVDPPTAG
;
A
#
# COMPACT_ATOMS: atom_id res chain seq x y z
N MET A 1 -46.73 -5.62 -67.56
CA MET A 1 -46.83 -4.65 -66.46
C MET A 1 -46.30 -5.33 -65.22
N ALA A 2 -45.06 -5.00 -64.82
CA ALA A 2 -44.41 -5.52 -63.63
C ALA A 2 -44.80 -4.64 -62.44
N SER A 3 -45.50 -5.19 -61.45
CA SER A 3 -45.72 -4.51 -60.17
C SER A 3 -44.53 -4.81 -59.26
N GLY A 4 -43.66 -3.81 -59.12
CA GLY A 4 -42.51 -3.85 -58.22
C GLY A 4 -42.93 -4.05 -56.77
N GLY A 5 -42.27 -5.00 -56.12
CA GLY A 5 -42.28 -5.13 -54.67
C GLY A 5 -41.63 -3.91 -54.04
N ALA A 6 -42.30 -3.33 -53.04
CA ALA A 6 -41.71 -2.34 -52.17
C ALA A 6 -40.58 -3.00 -51.35
N PRO A 7 -39.40 -2.39 -51.23
CA PRO A 7 -38.38 -2.86 -50.31
C PRO A 7 -38.90 -2.64 -48.89
N SER A 8 -38.96 -3.72 -48.10
CA SER A 8 -39.14 -3.65 -46.65
C SER A 8 -38.00 -2.81 -46.08
N ALA A 9 -38.32 -1.63 -45.54
CA ALA A 9 -37.39 -0.87 -44.72
C ALA A 9 -37.00 -1.75 -43.52
N SER A 10 -35.81 -2.33 -43.56
CA SER A 10 -35.19 -2.92 -42.38
C SER A 10 -34.95 -1.78 -41.40
N THR A 11 -35.78 -1.70 -40.38
CA THR A 11 -35.58 -0.83 -39.24
C THR A 11 -34.17 -1.10 -38.71
N ALA A 12 -33.29 -0.10 -38.79
CA ALA A 12 -31.94 -0.19 -38.25
C ALA A 12 -32.07 -0.53 -36.75
N ALA A 13 -31.78 -1.78 -36.39
CA ALA A 13 -32.07 -2.29 -35.08
C ALA A 13 -31.08 -1.67 -34.09
N SER A 14 -31.52 -0.68 -33.33
CA SER A 14 -30.78 -0.12 -32.19
C SER A 14 -30.92 -1.05 -30.98
N LYS A 15 -29.83 -1.28 -30.25
CA LYS A 15 -29.85 -2.06 -28.99
C LYS A 15 -29.38 -1.20 -27.82
N THR A 16 -29.97 -1.44 -26.66
CA THR A 16 -29.59 -0.77 -25.41
C THR A 16 -28.70 -1.69 -24.58
N ALA A 17 -27.59 -1.16 -24.09
CA ALA A 17 -26.68 -1.83 -23.16
C ALA A 17 -26.67 -1.10 -21.80
N PRO A 18 -26.23 -1.76 -20.72
CA PRO A 18 -26.20 -1.17 -19.38
C PRO A 18 -25.40 0.13 -19.31
N ALA A 19 -25.91 1.14 -18.63
CA ALA A 19 -25.23 2.44 -18.48
C ALA A 19 -23.87 2.34 -17.77
N SER A 20 -23.68 1.32 -16.93
CA SER A 20 -22.42 1.03 -16.23
C SER A 20 -21.25 0.67 -17.15
N LEU A 21 -21.51 0.37 -18.43
CA LEU A 21 -20.44 0.09 -19.40
C LEU A 21 -19.79 1.36 -19.94
N TRP A 22 -20.37 2.55 -19.69
CA TRP A 22 -19.78 3.83 -20.09
C TRP A 22 -19.02 4.47 -18.93
N TRP A 23 -17.88 5.08 -19.24
CA TRP A 23 -17.13 5.97 -18.36
C TRP A 23 -16.61 7.17 -19.14
N ASP A 24 -16.50 8.32 -18.49
CA ASP A 24 -15.72 9.42 -19.02
C ASP A 24 -14.23 9.18 -18.70
N PRO A 25 -13.28 9.68 -19.52
CA PRO A 25 -11.85 9.38 -19.33
C PRO A 25 -11.35 9.74 -17.93
N PHE A 26 -10.69 8.79 -17.25
CA PHE A 26 -10.22 9.02 -15.88
C PHE A 26 -9.01 9.95 -15.81
N VAL A 27 -8.31 10.14 -16.93
CA VAL A 27 -7.20 11.10 -17.06
C VAL A 27 -7.68 12.51 -16.66
N ASP A 28 -8.86 12.93 -17.13
CA ASP A 28 -9.40 14.26 -16.85
C ASP A 28 -9.74 14.45 -15.37
N LEU A 29 -10.24 13.40 -14.70
CA LEU A 29 -10.52 13.44 -13.26
C LEU A 29 -9.21 13.44 -12.45
N SER A 30 -8.21 12.67 -12.87
CA SER A 30 -6.88 12.66 -12.24
C SER A 30 -6.25 14.04 -12.29
N ASP A 31 -6.26 14.69 -13.46
CA ASP A 31 -5.71 16.03 -13.65
C ASP A 31 -6.45 17.11 -12.84
N ASP A 32 -7.76 16.97 -12.63
CA ASP A 32 -8.50 17.86 -11.74
C ASP A 32 -8.10 17.65 -10.27
N LEU A 33 -7.96 16.39 -9.83
CA LEU A 33 -7.55 16.06 -8.45
C LEU A 33 -6.13 16.53 -8.16
N ASP A 34 -5.20 16.37 -9.11
CA ASP A 34 -3.82 16.86 -8.98
C ASP A 34 -3.77 18.39 -8.87
N ARG A 35 -4.59 19.09 -9.67
CA ARG A 35 -4.72 20.56 -9.56
C ARG A 35 -5.33 21.01 -8.24
N ALA A 36 -6.28 20.25 -7.70
CA ALA A 36 -6.85 20.52 -6.38
C ALA A 36 -5.79 20.35 -5.28
N ALA A 37 -4.99 19.29 -5.33
CA ALA A 37 -3.90 19.03 -4.37
C ALA A 37 -2.79 20.10 -4.42
N ALA A 38 -2.51 20.66 -5.59
CA ALA A 38 -1.53 21.76 -5.75
C ALA A 38 -2.05 23.13 -5.27
N SER A 39 -3.35 23.25 -4.99
CA SER A 39 -3.95 24.50 -4.52
C SER A 39 -3.66 24.71 -3.03
N PRO A 40 -3.56 25.96 -2.54
CA PRO A 40 -3.32 26.21 -1.12
C PRO A 40 -4.41 25.57 -0.27
N SER A 41 -4.05 24.97 0.86
CA SER A 41 -4.94 24.20 1.76
C SER A 41 -6.15 24.99 2.31
N SER A 42 -6.21 26.30 2.07
CA SER A 42 -7.33 27.19 2.43
C SER A 42 -8.36 27.38 1.30
N ALA A 43 -8.11 26.85 0.10
CA ALA A 43 -9.02 26.94 -1.03
C ALA A 43 -10.05 25.81 -0.99
N SER A 44 -11.34 26.15 -1.02
CA SER A 44 -12.42 25.16 -1.10
C SER A 44 -12.35 24.38 -2.41
N VAL A 45 -12.64 23.08 -2.36
CA VAL A 45 -12.74 22.22 -3.55
C VAL A 45 -13.71 22.83 -4.58
N PRO A 46 -13.29 23.01 -5.85
CA PRO A 46 -14.14 23.57 -6.89
C PRO A 46 -15.45 22.77 -7.06
N GLY A 47 -16.59 23.46 -7.15
CA GLY A 47 -17.91 22.80 -7.22
C GLY A 47 -18.07 21.86 -8.42
N ASN A 48 -17.45 22.18 -9.55
CA ASN A 48 -17.41 21.30 -10.73
C ASN A 48 -16.64 20.00 -10.48
N LEU A 49 -15.56 20.04 -9.69
CA LEU A 49 -14.82 18.85 -9.30
C LEU A 49 -15.64 17.99 -8.34
N ALA A 50 -16.33 18.61 -7.37
CA ALA A 50 -17.23 17.89 -6.47
C ALA A 50 -18.36 17.16 -7.22
N GLU A 51 -18.99 17.82 -8.21
CA GLU A 51 -19.98 17.19 -9.08
C GLU A 51 -19.40 16.05 -9.90
N ARG A 52 -18.17 16.20 -10.41
CA ARG A 52 -17.48 15.17 -11.19
C ARG A 52 -17.12 13.96 -10.35
N ILE A 53 -16.63 14.14 -9.13
CA ILE A 53 -16.36 13.05 -8.17
C ILE A 53 -17.66 12.26 -7.92
N LYS A 54 -18.76 12.96 -7.60
CA LYS A 54 -20.07 12.33 -7.38
C LYS A 54 -20.58 11.58 -8.61
N ALA A 55 -20.34 12.11 -9.82
CA ALA A 55 -20.70 11.43 -11.06
C ALA A 55 -19.88 10.14 -11.28
N HIS A 56 -18.64 10.09 -10.80
CA HIS A 56 -17.76 8.92 -10.91
C HIS A 56 -17.83 7.98 -9.70
N HIS A 57 -18.64 8.28 -8.68
CA HIS A 57 -18.73 7.51 -7.43
C HIS A 57 -18.87 5.99 -7.67
N VAL A 58 -19.76 5.57 -8.58
CA VAL A 58 -19.95 4.14 -8.90
C VAL A 58 -18.66 3.49 -9.44
N TRP A 59 -17.89 4.23 -10.24
CA TRP A 59 -16.59 3.79 -10.76
C TRP A 59 -15.50 3.80 -9.70
N LEU A 60 -15.45 4.81 -8.82
CA LEU A 60 -14.52 4.87 -7.69
C LEU A 60 -14.76 3.70 -6.72
N ARG A 61 -16.03 3.47 -6.37
CA ARG A 61 -16.46 2.35 -5.53
C ARG A 61 -16.20 1.00 -6.18
N GLY A 62 -16.56 0.86 -7.46
CA GLY A 62 -16.34 -0.37 -8.23
C GLY A 62 -14.87 -0.64 -8.55
N SER A 63 -14.05 0.40 -8.58
CA SER A 63 -12.65 0.35 -9.01
C SER A 63 -12.53 -0.39 -10.36
N VAL A 64 -11.41 -1.04 -10.60
CA VAL A 64 -11.10 -1.72 -11.85
C VAL A 64 -11.98 -2.95 -12.14
N SER A 65 -12.85 -3.38 -11.20
CA SER A 65 -13.83 -4.44 -11.48
C SER A 65 -15.02 -3.95 -12.32
N MET A 66 -15.14 -2.64 -12.55
CA MET A 66 -16.13 -2.06 -13.45
C MET A 66 -15.81 -2.28 -14.94
N PHE A 67 -14.57 -2.65 -15.23
CA PHE A 67 -14.19 -3.23 -16.52
C PHE A 67 -14.65 -4.69 -16.53
N GLY A 68 -15.83 -4.92 -17.11
CA GLY A 68 -16.55 -6.17 -17.04
C GLY A 68 -15.94 -7.26 -17.91
N LYS A 69 -16.33 -8.51 -17.63
CA LYS A 69 -15.94 -9.68 -18.43
C LYS A 69 -16.80 -9.81 -19.71
N PRO A 70 -16.32 -10.52 -20.73
CA PRO A 70 -17.08 -10.78 -21.95
C PRO A 70 -18.43 -11.43 -21.65
N ASN A 71 -19.48 -11.00 -22.35
CA ASN A 71 -20.81 -11.56 -22.16
C ASN A 71 -21.64 -11.55 -23.46
N ASN A 72 -22.60 -12.46 -23.53
CA ASN A 72 -23.41 -12.65 -24.73
C ASN A 72 -24.31 -11.45 -25.05
N GLU A 73 -24.71 -10.67 -24.05
CA GLU A 73 -25.58 -9.51 -24.24
C GLU A 73 -24.82 -8.38 -24.95
N SER A 74 -23.64 -8.02 -24.45
CA SER A 74 -22.73 -7.03 -25.06
C SER A 74 -22.27 -7.46 -26.45
N ARG A 75 -21.91 -8.74 -26.64
CA ARG A 75 -21.60 -9.28 -27.97
C ARG A 75 -22.75 -9.13 -28.96
N SER A 76 -23.97 -9.43 -28.51
CA SER A 76 -25.19 -9.31 -29.30
C SER A 76 -25.53 -7.85 -29.59
N ALA A 77 -25.20 -6.92 -28.67
CA ALA A 77 -25.36 -5.48 -28.86
C ALA A 77 -24.50 -4.98 -30.04
N LEU A 78 -23.25 -5.43 -30.17
CA LEU A 78 -22.41 -5.09 -31.33
C LEU A 78 -22.90 -5.69 -32.67
N GLY A 79 -23.94 -6.52 -32.67
CA GLY A 79 -24.64 -6.95 -33.88
C GLY A 79 -25.62 -5.91 -34.44
N ALA A 80 -25.95 -4.88 -33.66
CA ALA A 80 -26.82 -3.77 -34.04
C ALA A 80 -26.10 -2.75 -34.95
N SER A 81 -26.87 -1.90 -35.62
CA SER A 81 -26.32 -0.73 -36.34
C SER A 81 -25.90 0.38 -35.39
N GLU A 82 -26.58 0.48 -34.25
CA GLU A 82 -26.33 1.47 -33.20
C GLU A 82 -26.50 0.83 -31.82
N VAL A 83 -25.66 1.24 -30.89
CA VAL A 83 -25.75 0.83 -29.48
C VAL A 83 -25.90 2.07 -28.61
N ALA A 84 -26.89 2.03 -27.73
CA ALA A 84 -27.13 3.04 -26.69
C ALA A 84 -26.62 2.53 -25.34
N VAL A 85 -25.74 3.30 -24.69
CA VAL A 85 -25.16 3.02 -23.37
C VAL A 85 -25.49 4.19 -22.45
N GLY A 86 -26.52 4.05 -21.63
CA GLY A 86 -27.05 5.15 -20.83
C GLY A 86 -27.51 6.33 -21.70
N LYS A 87 -26.88 7.49 -21.54
CA LYS A 87 -27.18 8.71 -22.32
C LYS A 87 -26.41 8.78 -23.64
N HIS A 88 -25.47 7.88 -23.88
CA HIS A 88 -24.60 7.89 -25.05
C HIS A 88 -25.13 6.93 -26.12
N CYS A 89 -25.08 7.32 -27.39
CA CYS A 89 -25.41 6.46 -28.52
C CYS A 89 -24.31 6.56 -29.57
N PHE A 90 -23.92 5.44 -30.16
CA PHE A 90 -22.93 5.42 -31.22
C PHE A 90 -23.22 4.34 -32.27
N ALA A 91 -22.87 4.67 -33.51
CA ALA A 91 -22.95 3.75 -34.63
C ALA A 91 -21.84 2.70 -34.58
N ILE A 92 -22.19 1.47 -34.97
CA ILE A 92 -21.25 0.36 -35.05
C ILE A 92 -20.62 0.32 -36.44
N ARG A 93 -19.31 0.57 -36.50
CA ARG A 93 -18.49 0.43 -37.70
C ARG A 93 -17.91 -0.98 -37.75
N SER A 94 -18.09 -1.67 -38.88
CA SER A 94 -17.64 -3.06 -39.03
C SER A 94 -16.14 -3.23 -38.78
N GLU A 95 -15.32 -2.28 -39.24
CA GLU A 95 -13.86 -2.28 -39.06
C GLU A 95 -13.47 -2.24 -37.58
N LEU A 96 -14.08 -1.34 -36.80
CA LEU A 96 -13.82 -1.19 -35.37
C LEU A 96 -14.37 -2.36 -34.55
N LYS A 97 -15.48 -2.94 -35.00
CA LYS A 97 -16.11 -4.08 -34.33
C LYS A 97 -15.20 -5.31 -34.30
N GLU A 98 -14.56 -5.65 -35.41
CA GLU A 98 -13.69 -6.83 -35.45
C GLU A 98 -12.48 -6.65 -34.52
N ALA A 99 -11.86 -5.47 -34.52
CA ALA A 99 -10.79 -5.14 -33.57
C ALA A 99 -11.28 -5.21 -32.10
N ALA A 100 -12.49 -4.71 -31.81
CA ALA A 100 -13.08 -4.78 -30.48
C ALA A 100 -13.33 -6.22 -30.00
N LEU A 101 -13.80 -7.10 -30.89
CA LEU A 101 -14.01 -8.52 -30.56
C LEU A 101 -12.68 -9.26 -30.34
N ARG A 102 -11.63 -8.92 -31.09
CA ARG A 102 -10.28 -9.44 -30.85
C ARG A 102 -9.73 -8.95 -29.52
N LEU A 103 -9.81 -7.66 -29.23
CA LEU A 103 -9.39 -7.07 -27.96
C LEU A 103 -10.12 -7.71 -26.77
N SER A 104 -11.45 -7.82 -26.85
CA SER A 104 -12.29 -8.47 -25.83
C SER A 104 -11.79 -9.88 -25.49
N LYS A 105 -11.45 -10.67 -26.52
CA LYS A 105 -10.91 -12.02 -26.36
C LYS A 105 -9.51 -12.02 -25.74
N CYS A 106 -8.64 -11.10 -26.14
CA CYS A 106 -7.26 -11.04 -25.64
C CYS A 106 -7.19 -10.54 -24.18
N MET A 107 -8.03 -9.57 -23.84
CA MET A 107 -7.98 -8.84 -22.56
C MET A 107 -8.99 -9.31 -21.52
N ASP A 108 -9.86 -10.28 -21.88
CA ASP A 108 -11.01 -10.69 -21.06
C ASP A 108 -11.90 -9.50 -20.67
N LEU A 109 -12.17 -8.61 -21.64
CA LEU A 109 -12.95 -7.39 -21.47
C LEU A 109 -14.31 -7.48 -22.18
N ASP A 110 -15.34 -6.88 -21.60
CA ASP A 110 -16.67 -6.72 -22.19
C ASP A 110 -16.60 -6.20 -23.63
N GLU A 111 -17.40 -6.78 -24.52
CA GLU A 111 -17.37 -6.46 -25.94
C GLU A 111 -17.72 -4.97 -26.22
N VAL A 112 -18.68 -4.40 -25.51
CA VAL A 112 -19.09 -2.99 -25.69
C VAL A 112 -18.01 -2.05 -25.15
N GLN A 113 -17.43 -2.35 -23.99
CA GLN A 113 -16.31 -1.57 -23.44
C GLN A 113 -15.07 -1.64 -24.35
N SER A 114 -14.78 -2.81 -24.92
CA SER A 114 -13.73 -3.01 -25.91
C SER A 114 -13.96 -2.15 -27.15
N TYR A 115 -15.21 -2.05 -27.63
CA TYR A 115 -15.56 -1.18 -28.75
C TYR A 115 -15.40 0.31 -28.42
N ILE A 116 -15.78 0.73 -27.21
CA ILE A 116 -15.60 2.11 -26.74
C ILE A 116 -14.10 2.49 -26.77
N LEU A 117 -13.22 1.61 -26.28
CA LEU A 117 -11.77 1.82 -26.30
C LEU A 117 -11.23 1.92 -27.72
N VAL A 118 -11.51 0.92 -28.57
CA VAL A 118 -11.08 0.91 -29.97
C VAL A 118 -11.53 2.18 -30.70
N LYS A 119 -12.78 2.59 -30.48
CA LYS A 119 -13.34 3.81 -31.08
C LYS A 119 -12.57 5.04 -30.60
N ARG A 120 -12.40 5.22 -29.28
CA ARG A 120 -11.68 6.38 -28.71
C ARG A 120 -10.24 6.45 -29.22
N THR A 121 -9.52 5.32 -29.23
CA THR A 121 -8.15 5.25 -29.74
C THR A 121 -8.11 5.62 -31.22
N SER A 122 -9.02 5.10 -32.04
CA SER A 122 -9.09 5.43 -33.48
C SER A 122 -9.35 6.92 -33.74
N GLU A 123 -10.10 7.59 -32.86
CA GLU A 123 -10.38 9.02 -32.95
C GLU A 123 -9.19 9.87 -32.49
N SER A 124 -8.43 9.41 -31.49
CA SER A 124 -7.23 10.10 -30.99
C SER A 124 -5.99 9.92 -31.88
N THR A 125 -5.88 8.82 -32.63
CA THR A 125 -4.73 8.52 -33.49
C THR A 125 -5.15 8.27 -34.95
N PRO A 126 -5.55 9.31 -35.68
CA PRO A 126 -6.06 9.19 -37.05
C PRO A 126 -5.01 8.75 -38.09
N THR A 127 -3.73 8.72 -37.72
CA THR A 127 -2.61 8.29 -38.58
C THR A 127 -2.27 6.80 -38.46
N ALA A 128 -2.92 6.05 -37.56
CA ALA A 128 -2.77 4.59 -37.50
C ALA A 128 -3.48 3.98 -38.72
N HIS A 129 -2.71 3.60 -39.74
CA HIS A 129 -3.23 3.36 -41.09
C HIS A 129 -4.04 2.05 -41.26
N ASP A 130 -4.11 1.20 -40.24
CA ASP A 130 -4.93 -0.02 -40.28
C ASP A 130 -5.35 -0.48 -38.86
N VAL A 131 -6.64 -0.41 -38.57
CA VAL A 131 -7.28 -0.82 -37.31
C VAL A 131 -7.16 -2.34 -37.10
N ASP A 132 -6.91 -3.11 -38.17
CA ASP A 132 -6.79 -4.58 -38.11
C ASP A 132 -5.37 -5.07 -37.77
N THR A 133 -4.43 -4.14 -37.50
CA THR A 133 -3.05 -4.48 -37.16
C THR A 133 -2.87 -4.82 -35.67
N GLU A 134 -1.94 -5.74 -35.41
CA GLU A 134 -1.47 -6.05 -34.05
C GLU A 134 -0.90 -4.81 -33.33
N GLU A 135 -0.30 -3.89 -34.08
CA GLU A 135 0.21 -2.62 -33.53
C GLU A 135 -0.92 -1.74 -32.99
N PHE A 136 -2.04 -1.65 -33.70
CA PHE A 136 -3.21 -0.91 -33.22
C PHE A 136 -3.81 -1.58 -31.97
N LEU A 137 -3.93 -2.91 -31.95
CA LEU A 137 -4.42 -3.63 -30.76
C LEU A 137 -3.49 -3.44 -29.54
N CYS A 138 -2.18 -3.37 -29.76
CA CYS A 138 -1.21 -3.04 -28.71
C CYS A 138 -1.45 -1.62 -28.16
N LEU A 139 -1.65 -0.63 -29.03
CA LEU A 139 -1.96 0.75 -28.62
C LEU A 139 -3.26 0.83 -27.81
N VAL A 140 -4.32 0.13 -28.25
CA VAL A 140 -5.59 0.10 -27.51
C VAL A 140 -5.42 -0.59 -26.15
N SER A 141 -4.57 -1.61 -26.07
CA SER A 141 -4.25 -2.29 -24.80
C SER A 141 -3.52 -1.37 -23.82
N ILE A 142 -2.62 -0.52 -24.30
CA ILE A 142 -1.98 0.52 -23.47
C ILE A 142 -3.03 1.51 -22.96
N GLN A 143 -3.95 1.97 -23.82
CA GLN A 143 -5.02 2.88 -23.39
C GLN A 143 -5.93 2.23 -22.34
N TYR A 144 -6.21 0.94 -22.47
CA TYR A 144 -6.99 0.19 -21.48
C TYR A 144 -6.33 0.21 -20.09
N TYR A 145 -5.04 -0.08 -20.00
CA TYR A 145 -4.31 -0.02 -18.72
C TYR A 145 -4.16 1.41 -18.20
N LEU A 146 -3.96 2.38 -19.08
CA LEU A 146 -3.93 3.79 -18.70
C LEU A 146 -5.22 4.21 -17.99
N GLU A 147 -6.39 3.87 -18.53
CA GLU A 147 -7.68 4.20 -17.91
C GLU A 147 -7.84 3.53 -16.54
N ARG A 148 -7.47 2.25 -16.43
CA ARG A 148 -7.52 1.49 -15.16
C ARG A 148 -6.62 2.08 -14.10
N GLN A 149 -5.38 2.39 -14.46
CA GLN A 149 -4.41 3.00 -13.57
C GLN A 149 -4.80 4.42 -13.20
N CYS A 150 -5.36 5.22 -14.11
CA CYS A 150 -5.88 6.55 -13.81
C CYS A 150 -7.05 6.48 -12.83
N LEU A 151 -7.95 5.50 -12.95
CA LEU A 151 -9.00 5.27 -11.95
C LEU A 151 -8.41 5.00 -10.56
N LEU A 152 -7.43 4.10 -10.45
CA LEU A 152 -6.74 3.83 -9.19
C LEU A 152 -6.01 5.07 -8.65
N LYS A 153 -5.34 5.84 -9.51
CA LYS A 153 -4.69 7.11 -9.15
C LYS A 153 -5.71 8.12 -8.63
N CYS A 154 -6.91 8.21 -9.20
CA CYS A 154 -7.99 9.05 -8.68
C CYS A 154 -8.37 8.64 -7.26
N ILE A 155 -8.59 7.34 -7.00
CA ILE A 155 -8.90 6.82 -5.67
C ILE A 155 -7.76 7.14 -4.68
N ARG A 156 -6.50 6.90 -5.09
CA ARG A 156 -5.31 7.23 -4.29
C ARG A 156 -5.27 8.72 -3.94
N ARG A 157 -5.48 9.62 -4.92
CA ARG A 157 -5.47 11.07 -4.69
C ARG A 157 -6.59 11.53 -3.76
N ILE A 158 -7.76 10.91 -3.83
CA ILE A 158 -8.85 11.15 -2.87
C ILE A 158 -8.38 10.85 -1.44
N PHE A 159 -7.75 9.70 -1.20
CA PHE A 159 -7.25 9.35 0.13
C PHE A 159 -6.06 10.20 0.60
N VAL A 160 -5.11 10.53 -0.29
CA VAL A 160 -4.00 11.45 0.05
C VAL A 160 -4.55 12.80 0.51
N HIS A 161 -5.45 13.41 -0.28
CA HIS A 161 -6.05 14.69 0.08
C HIS A 161 -6.88 14.60 1.37
N ALA A 162 -7.58 13.48 1.56
CA ALA A 162 -8.36 13.27 2.76
C ALA A 162 -7.47 13.13 4.02
N ASN A 163 -6.22 12.65 3.90
CA ASN A 163 -5.23 12.61 4.99
C ASN A 163 -4.57 13.97 5.26
N ASP A 164 -4.28 14.76 4.23
CA ASP A 164 -3.58 16.06 4.38
C ASP A 164 -4.45 17.21 4.95
N GLY A 165 -5.79 17.08 4.92
CA GLY A 165 -6.72 18.17 5.23
C GLY A 165 -6.94 18.46 6.73
N PHE A 166 -6.78 19.72 7.16
CA PHE A 166 -7.19 20.17 8.51
C PHE A 166 -8.69 20.51 8.59
N ASP A 167 -9.38 20.75 7.46
CA ASP A 167 -10.79 21.14 7.44
C ASP A 167 -11.74 19.95 7.22
N SER A 168 -12.75 19.87 8.08
CA SER A 168 -13.68 18.72 8.20
C SER A 168 -14.75 18.59 7.10
N ALA A 169 -14.81 19.50 6.12
CA ALA A 169 -15.98 19.64 5.26
C ALA A 169 -15.66 19.91 3.77
N ASP A 170 -14.66 19.22 3.21
CA ASP A 170 -14.47 19.21 1.76
C ASP A 170 -15.12 17.98 1.10
N ALA A 171 -15.50 18.11 -0.17
CA ALA A 171 -16.20 17.06 -0.91
C ALA A 171 -15.33 15.82 -1.18
N ILE A 172 -14.00 15.94 -1.14
CA ILE A 172 -13.07 14.84 -1.38
C ILE A 172 -13.01 13.93 -0.14
N ARG A 173 -12.96 14.51 1.05
CA ARG A 173 -13.05 13.81 2.34
C ARG A 173 -14.42 13.19 2.57
N GLU A 174 -15.50 13.85 2.12
CA GLU A 174 -16.84 13.26 2.10
C GLU A 174 -16.83 11.97 1.26
N GLU A 175 -16.30 12.03 0.04
CA GLU A 175 -16.19 10.86 -0.84
C GLU A 175 -15.32 9.76 -0.22
N ALA A 176 -14.14 10.10 0.34
CA ALA A 176 -13.28 9.12 1.01
C ALA A 176 -14.02 8.39 2.13
N SER A 177 -14.80 9.12 2.94
CA SER A 177 -15.60 8.55 4.02
C SER A 177 -16.70 7.61 3.51
N ILE A 178 -17.35 7.97 2.40
CA ILE A 178 -18.34 7.11 1.74
C ILE A 178 -17.67 5.83 1.25
N LEU A 179 -16.54 5.92 0.54
CA LEU A 179 -15.81 4.76 0.04
C LEU A 179 -15.38 3.80 1.16
N VAL A 180 -14.97 4.34 2.32
CA VAL A 180 -14.69 3.55 3.53
C VAL A 180 -15.95 2.81 4.00
N SER A 181 -17.07 3.52 4.13
CA SER A 181 -18.34 2.92 4.60
C SER A 181 -18.90 1.85 3.65
N GLU A 182 -18.50 1.88 2.38
CA GLU A 182 -18.92 0.94 1.35
C GLU A 182 -17.91 -0.20 1.12
N GLU A 183 -16.98 -0.40 2.06
CA GLU A 183 -16.02 -1.51 2.10
C GLU A 183 -15.12 -1.61 0.85
N VAL A 184 -14.70 -0.45 0.30
CA VAL A 184 -13.83 -0.43 -0.88
C VAL A 184 -12.51 -1.19 -0.63
N GLY A 185 -11.99 -1.17 0.59
CA GLY A 185 -10.78 -1.91 0.96
C GLY A 185 -10.89 -3.42 0.74
N GLN A 186 -12.01 -4.04 1.11
CA GLN A 186 -12.25 -5.48 0.88
C GLN A 186 -12.32 -5.80 -0.62
N ARG A 187 -12.95 -4.91 -1.39
CA ARG A 187 -13.04 -5.06 -2.84
C ARG A 187 -11.68 -4.95 -3.52
N LEU A 188 -10.88 -3.95 -3.14
CA LEU A 188 -9.53 -3.77 -3.64
C LEU A 188 -8.65 -4.99 -3.34
N LEU A 189 -8.76 -5.56 -2.15
CA LEU A 189 -8.05 -6.79 -1.80
C LEU A 189 -8.50 -8.01 -2.63
N SER A 190 -9.79 -8.16 -2.87
CA SER A 190 -10.32 -9.19 -3.77
C SER A 190 -9.77 -9.05 -5.19
N ILE A 191 -9.70 -7.81 -5.70
CA ILE A 191 -9.13 -7.50 -7.01
C ILE A 191 -7.66 -7.92 -7.07
N VAL A 192 -6.86 -7.66 -6.04
CA VAL A 192 -5.45 -8.09 -5.98
C VAL A 192 -5.35 -9.61 -6.10
N GLY A 193 -6.16 -10.36 -5.33
CA GLY A 193 -6.17 -11.82 -5.39
C GLY A 193 -6.52 -12.35 -6.78
N ASP A 194 -7.58 -11.81 -7.39
CA ASP A 194 -8.01 -12.19 -8.75
C ASP A 194 -6.95 -11.84 -9.80
N SER A 195 -6.34 -10.65 -9.69
CA SER A 195 -5.30 -10.17 -10.61
C SER A 195 -4.03 -11.01 -10.53
N LEU A 196 -3.56 -11.34 -9.33
CA LEU A 196 -2.42 -12.24 -9.14
C LEU A 196 -2.73 -13.64 -9.67
N ALA A 197 -3.89 -14.21 -9.36
CA ALA A 197 -4.28 -15.52 -9.87
C ALA A 197 -4.36 -15.54 -11.41
N ALA A 198 -4.90 -14.47 -12.02
CA ALA A 198 -5.01 -14.36 -13.47
C ALA A 198 -3.64 -14.17 -14.14
N ALA A 199 -2.81 -13.24 -13.64
CA ALA A 199 -1.53 -12.86 -14.24
C ALA A 199 -0.53 -14.00 -14.28
N PHE A 200 -0.56 -14.88 -13.27
CA PHE A 200 0.34 -16.01 -13.15
C PHE A 200 -0.27 -17.34 -13.63
N CYS A 201 -1.50 -17.32 -14.19
CA CYS A 201 -2.08 -18.48 -14.87
C CYS A 201 -1.48 -18.63 -16.29
N VAL A 202 -1.21 -19.88 -16.71
CA VAL A 202 -0.63 -20.18 -18.02
C VAL A 202 -1.64 -19.83 -19.12
N LYS A 203 -1.46 -18.71 -19.82
CA LYS A 203 -2.20 -18.36 -21.05
C LYS A 203 -1.36 -18.70 -22.28
N GLU A 204 -1.97 -19.40 -23.24
CA GLU A 204 -1.42 -19.58 -24.58
C GLU A 204 -1.48 -18.24 -25.35
N GLY A 205 -0.36 -17.53 -25.46
CA GLY A 205 -0.27 -16.29 -26.25
C GLY A 205 0.91 -15.39 -25.88
N ALA A 206 2.11 -15.69 -26.40
CA ALA A 206 3.38 -15.13 -25.92
C ALA A 206 3.60 -13.60 -26.11
N ALA A 207 2.86 -12.93 -27.00
CA ALA A 207 3.18 -11.54 -27.37
C ALA A 207 2.61 -10.48 -26.41
N PHE A 208 1.46 -10.73 -25.77
CA PHE A 208 0.82 -9.78 -24.86
C PHE A 208 1.12 -10.06 -23.38
N THR A 209 1.65 -11.25 -23.05
CA THR A 209 1.81 -11.73 -21.67
C THR A 209 2.81 -10.91 -20.84
N ILE A 210 3.89 -10.40 -21.45
CA ILE A 210 4.94 -9.68 -20.70
C ILE A 210 4.44 -8.28 -20.33
N SER A 211 4.01 -7.47 -21.30
CA SER A 211 3.45 -6.14 -21.04
C SER A 211 2.24 -6.23 -20.10
N TRP A 212 1.41 -7.26 -20.23
CA TRP A 212 0.28 -7.46 -19.33
C TRP A 212 0.67 -7.62 -17.86
N LEU A 213 1.69 -8.45 -17.58
CA LEU A 213 2.15 -8.67 -16.21
C LEU A 213 2.71 -7.38 -15.61
N GLU A 214 3.45 -6.60 -16.39
CA GLU A 214 4.01 -5.30 -15.96
C GLU A 214 2.90 -4.31 -15.57
N GLU A 215 1.89 -4.14 -16.43
CA GLU A 215 0.76 -3.25 -16.14
C GLU A 215 -0.06 -3.74 -14.94
N THR A 216 -0.22 -5.06 -14.77
CA THR A 216 -0.91 -5.65 -13.63
C THR A 216 -0.15 -5.40 -12.32
N LEU A 217 1.18 -5.50 -12.33
CA LEU A 217 2.00 -5.20 -11.16
C LEU A 217 1.93 -3.71 -10.79
N ILE A 218 1.84 -2.81 -11.76
CA ILE A 218 1.60 -1.38 -11.49
C ILE A 218 0.25 -1.18 -10.79
N GLU A 219 -0.82 -1.83 -11.26
CA GLU A 219 -2.13 -1.77 -10.61
C GLU A 219 -2.11 -2.33 -9.18
N ILE A 220 -1.45 -3.47 -8.95
CA ILE A 220 -1.33 -4.06 -7.62
C ILE A 220 -0.64 -3.10 -6.64
N ASN A 221 0.44 -2.47 -7.05
CA ASN A 221 1.14 -1.48 -6.22
C ASN A 221 0.29 -0.23 -5.98
N LEU A 222 -0.46 0.26 -6.97
CA LEU A 222 -1.41 1.35 -6.77
C LEU A 222 -2.52 0.95 -5.78
N ILE A 223 -2.98 -0.30 -5.81
CA ILE A 223 -3.96 -0.81 -4.84
C ILE A 223 -3.36 -0.87 -3.44
N PHE A 224 -2.13 -1.37 -3.28
CA PHE A 224 -1.46 -1.38 -1.98
C PHE A 224 -1.16 0.04 -1.46
N ASP A 225 -0.81 1.00 -2.32
CA ASP A 225 -0.75 2.42 -1.96
C ASP A 225 -2.09 2.92 -1.38
N ILE A 226 -3.21 2.59 -2.03
CA ILE A 226 -4.54 2.99 -1.57
C ILE A 226 -4.86 2.32 -0.22
N LEU A 227 -4.60 1.02 -0.08
CA LEU A 227 -4.82 0.29 1.16
C LEU A 227 -3.94 0.80 2.30
N PHE A 228 -2.70 1.21 2.00
CA PHE A 228 -1.82 1.86 2.96
C PHE A 228 -2.47 3.15 3.50
N LEU A 229 -2.91 4.05 2.61
CA LEU A 229 -3.57 5.30 2.99
C LEU A 229 -4.89 5.07 3.74
N PHE A 230 -5.57 3.98 3.40
CA PHE A 230 -6.82 3.55 4.04
C PHE A 230 -6.64 3.18 5.53
N PHE A 231 -5.47 2.64 5.91
CA PHE A 231 -5.19 2.22 7.28
C PHE A 231 -4.34 3.23 8.07
N TYR A 232 -3.35 3.87 7.44
CA TYR A 232 -2.29 4.64 8.11
C TYR A 232 -2.78 5.77 9.04
N ASP A 233 -3.83 6.52 8.66
CA ASP A 233 -4.39 7.60 9.49
C ASP A 233 -5.72 7.20 10.16
N ASN A 234 -5.94 5.90 10.38
CA ASN A 234 -7.13 5.35 11.01
C ASN A 234 -8.46 5.68 10.31
N PHE A 235 -8.45 5.92 8.99
CA PHE A 235 -9.69 6.08 8.20
C PHE A 235 -10.63 4.89 8.39
N SER A 236 -10.07 3.69 8.37
CA SER A 236 -10.73 2.48 8.79
C SER A 236 -9.79 1.67 9.64
N ARG A 237 -10.35 1.02 10.66
CA ARG A 237 -9.59 0.03 11.42
C ARG A 237 -9.69 -1.34 10.74
N CYS A 238 -8.61 -2.10 10.80
CA CYS A 238 -8.59 -3.46 10.28
C CYS A 238 -9.27 -4.41 11.28
N ASN A 239 -10.16 -5.28 10.79
CA ASN A 239 -10.74 -6.37 11.57
C ASN A 239 -9.99 -7.69 11.29
N GLY A 240 -10.22 -8.71 12.13
CA GLY A 240 -9.51 -9.99 12.01
C GLY A 240 -9.65 -10.64 10.63
N GLY A 241 -10.86 -10.67 10.06
CA GLY A 241 -11.12 -11.27 8.75
C GLY A 241 -10.37 -10.59 7.60
N LEU A 242 -10.30 -9.25 7.61
CA LEU A 242 -9.56 -8.49 6.60
C LEU A 242 -8.05 -8.68 6.78
N TRP A 243 -7.55 -8.70 8.02
CA TRP A 243 -6.14 -8.97 8.30
C TRP A 243 -5.73 -10.37 7.83
N ILE A 244 -6.54 -11.40 8.11
CA ILE A 244 -6.31 -12.78 7.64
C ILE A 244 -6.29 -12.83 6.10
N SER A 245 -7.18 -12.09 5.44
CA SER A 245 -7.21 -12.00 3.98
C SER A 245 -5.93 -11.37 3.42
N LEU A 246 -5.44 -10.28 4.02
CA LEU A 246 -4.17 -9.64 3.66
C LEU A 246 -2.99 -10.62 3.88
N CYS A 247 -2.99 -11.33 5.01
CA CYS A 247 -1.95 -12.29 5.36
C CYS A 247 -1.92 -13.47 4.38
N SER A 248 -3.09 -13.95 3.93
CA SER A 248 -3.17 -15.02 2.92
C SER A 248 -2.59 -14.57 1.58
N VAL A 249 -2.90 -13.35 1.12
CA VAL A 249 -2.31 -12.80 -0.12
C VAL A 249 -0.79 -12.71 0.02
N PHE A 250 -0.29 -12.23 1.16
CA PHE A 250 1.14 -12.13 1.42
C PHE A 250 1.81 -13.52 1.38
N LYS A 251 1.25 -14.51 2.08
CA LYS A 251 1.70 -15.90 2.06
C LYS A 251 1.76 -16.44 0.63
N ASP A 252 0.73 -16.19 -0.19
CA ASP A 252 0.69 -16.67 -1.57
C ASP A 252 1.80 -16.02 -2.41
N MET A 253 2.08 -14.72 -2.22
CA MET A 253 3.22 -14.02 -2.82
C MET A 253 4.59 -14.57 -2.36
N LEU A 254 4.69 -15.07 -1.13
CA LEU A 254 5.92 -15.66 -0.59
C LEU A 254 6.14 -17.11 -1.04
N SER A 255 5.07 -17.89 -1.20
CA SER A 255 5.10 -19.34 -1.46
C SER A 255 5.67 -19.75 -2.83
N GLY A 256 6.08 -18.79 -3.67
CA GLY A 256 6.52 -19.03 -5.05
C GLY A 256 5.36 -19.32 -6.01
N SER A 257 4.11 -19.18 -5.56
CA SER A 257 2.91 -19.27 -6.42
C SER A 257 2.92 -18.19 -7.51
N TYR A 258 3.53 -17.03 -7.22
CA TYR A 258 3.68 -15.91 -8.14
C TYR A 258 5.15 -15.65 -8.47
N ASP A 259 5.82 -16.64 -9.07
CA ASP A 259 7.22 -16.52 -9.45
C ASP A 259 7.40 -15.72 -10.75
N VAL A 260 7.64 -14.42 -10.60
CA VAL A 260 7.95 -13.48 -11.69
C VAL A 260 9.20 -13.91 -12.48
N GLY A 261 10.12 -14.62 -11.85
CA GLY A 261 11.34 -15.14 -12.48
C GLY A 261 11.08 -16.17 -13.59
N LYS A 262 9.89 -16.78 -13.61
CA LYS A 262 9.46 -17.69 -14.70
C LYS A 262 9.19 -16.95 -16.02
N PHE A 263 8.99 -15.64 -15.96
CA PHE A 263 8.69 -14.81 -17.13
C PHE A 263 9.93 -14.02 -17.55
N ALA A 264 10.07 -13.79 -18.86
CA ALA A 264 11.11 -12.93 -19.43
C ALA A 264 10.75 -11.44 -19.26
N VAL A 265 10.48 -11.01 -18.03
CA VAL A 265 10.06 -9.64 -17.70
C VAL A 265 11.26 -8.72 -17.45
N SER A 266 10.99 -7.42 -17.52
CA SER A 266 11.98 -6.38 -17.21
C SER A 266 12.49 -6.43 -15.76
N ALA A 267 13.58 -5.70 -15.50
CA ALA A 267 14.09 -5.54 -14.14
C ALA A 267 13.11 -4.71 -13.29
N GLU A 268 12.45 -3.75 -13.92
CA GLU A 268 11.41 -2.90 -13.37
C GLU A 268 10.22 -3.72 -12.87
N ALA A 269 9.78 -4.72 -13.64
CA ALA A 269 8.71 -5.65 -13.23
C ALA A 269 9.09 -6.44 -11.97
N LYS A 270 10.32 -6.95 -11.91
CA LYS A 270 10.82 -7.68 -10.73
C LYS A 270 10.86 -6.77 -9.51
N ASN A 271 11.40 -5.57 -9.67
CA ASN A 271 11.45 -4.56 -8.61
C ASN A 271 10.04 -4.17 -8.15
N SER A 272 9.10 -4.01 -9.08
CA SER A 272 7.69 -3.72 -8.81
C SER A 272 7.01 -4.83 -8.00
N PHE A 273 7.33 -6.10 -8.25
CA PHE A 273 6.83 -7.20 -7.43
C PHE A 273 7.48 -7.25 -6.03
N HIS A 274 8.78 -6.94 -5.92
CA HIS A 274 9.44 -6.77 -4.62
C HIS A 274 8.86 -5.60 -3.82
N TYR A 275 8.54 -4.49 -4.50
CA TYR A 275 7.84 -3.33 -3.94
C TYR A 275 6.50 -3.77 -3.35
N ALA A 276 5.68 -4.47 -4.13
CA ALA A 276 4.36 -4.95 -3.70
C ALA A 276 4.43 -5.82 -2.43
N LYS A 277 5.42 -6.71 -2.33
CA LYS A 277 5.65 -7.52 -1.12
C LYS A 277 6.01 -6.65 0.09
N ALA A 278 6.90 -5.68 -0.08
CA ALA A 278 7.31 -4.78 0.99
C ALA A 278 6.15 -3.89 1.46
N GLN A 279 5.32 -3.39 0.55
CA GLN A 279 4.12 -2.61 0.89
C GLN A 279 3.12 -3.42 1.70
N LEU A 280 2.79 -4.63 1.23
CA LEU A 280 1.84 -5.50 1.92
C LEU A 280 2.34 -5.90 3.31
N LEU A 281 3.64 -6.15 3.47
CA LEU A 281 4.27 -6.39 4.77
C LEU A 281 4.03 -5.22 5.73
N VAL A 282 4.26 -3.99 5.27
CA VAL A 282 4.08 -2.78 6.09
C VAL A 282 2.62 -2.58 6.47
N ILE A 283 1.69 -2.79 5.53
CA ILE A 283 0.25 -2.74 5.79
C ILE A 283 -0.13 -3.76 6.87
N LEU A 284 0.41 -4.99 6.80
CA LEU A 284 0.16 -6.02 7.81
C LEU A 284 0.71 -5.64 9.19
N ILE A 285 1.88 -4.99 9.26
CA ILE A 285 2.45 -4.50 10.52
C ILE A 285 1.62 -3.35 11.09
N GLU A 286 1.22 -2.38 10.26
CA GLU A 286 0.41 -1.24 10.69
C GLU A 286 -0.95 -1.68 11.22
N THR A 287 -1.58 -2.62 10.52
CA THR A 287 -2.90 -3.11 10.90
C THR A 287 -2.93 -3.96 12.18
N LEU A 288 -1.77 -4.31 12.76
CA LEU A 288 -1.70 -4.84 14.13
C LEU A 288 -1.93 -3.76 15.22
N ASP A 289 -1.95 -2.48 14.83
CA ASP A 289 -2.21 -1.32 15.70
C ASP A 289 -1.35 -1.32 16.97
N PHE A 290 -0.02 -1.39 16.76
CA PHE A 290 0.96 -1.32 17.85
C PHE A 290 0.85 -0.03 18.65
N GLU A 291 0.40 1.07 18.04
CA GLU A 291 0.20 2.32 18.75
C GLU A 291 -0.87 2.18 19.84
N SER A 292 -2.05 1.67 19.52
CA SER A 292 -3.09 1.42 20.52
C SER A 292 -2.65 0.40 21.55
N LEU A 293 -1.92 -0.64 21.14
CA LEU A 293 -1.44 -1.67 22.05
C LEU A 293 -0.41 -1.13 23.04
N LEU A 294 0.58 -0.35 22.58
CA LEU A 294 1.55 0.33 23.45
C LEU A 294 0.87 1.30 24.42
N ARG A 295 -0.15 2.03 23.97
CA ARG A 295 -0.96 2.91 24.82
C ARG A 295 -1.66 2.11 25.92
N MET A 296 -2.25 0.97 25.58
CA MET A 296 -2.91 0.09 26.55
C MET A 296 -1.95 -0.48 27.59
N VAL A 297 -0.74 -0.88 27.17
CA VAL A 297 0.31 -1.35 28.10
C VAL A 297 0.74 -0.23 29.06
N ARG A 298 0.95 0.99 28.55
CA ARG A 298 1.30 2.15 29.39
C ARG A 298 0.21 2.48 30.41
N ASP A 299 -1.04 2.45 29.97
CA ASP A 299 -2.20 2.87 30.77
C ASP A 299 -2.77 1.73 31.64
N ASP A 300 -2.14 0.54 31.61
CA ASP A 300 -2.55 -0.67 32.34
C ASP A 300 -4.01 -1.09 32.05
N VAL A 301 -4.43 -0.97 30.79
CA VAL A 301 -5.80 -1.22 30.34
C VAL A 301 -5.96 -2.69 29.90
N PRO A 302 -6.94 -3.45 30.44
CA PRO A 302 -7.14 -4.84 30.04
C PRO A 302 -7.56 -4.95 28.56
N PHE A 303 -7.20 -6.07 27.92
CA PHE A 303 -7.49 -6.29 26.50
C PHE A 303 -8.99 -6.18 26.18
N SER A 304 -9.87 -6.71 27.05
CA SER A 304 -11.33 -6.69 26.88
C SER A 304 -11.99 -5.32 27.08
N GLY A 305 -11.29 -4.37 27.69
CA GLY A 305 -11.76 -2.98 27.89
C GLY A 305 -11.00 -1.96 27.06
N GLY A 306 -10.08 -2.42 26.20
CA GLY A 306 -9.16 -1.59 25.44
C GLY A 306 -9.70 -1.09 24.11
N TYR A 307 -8.81 -0.40 23.37
CA TYR A 307 -9.11 0.21 22.08
C TYR A 307 -8.89 -0.72 20.88
N SER A 308 -8.47 -1.97 21.13
CA SER A 308 -8.16 -2.96 20.08
C SER A 308 -9.40 -3.32 19.27
N THR A 309 -9.20 -3.52 17.98
CA THR A 309 -10.24 -4.03 17.07
C THR A 309 -10.38 -5.54 17.09
N PHE A 310 -9.39 -6.25 17.60
CA PHE A 310 -9.35 -7.71 17.57
C PHE A 310 -9.98 -8.30 18.83
N SER A 311 -10.82 -9.32 18.63
CA SER A 311 -11.25 -10.21 19.70
C SER A 311 -10.22 -11.32 19.94
N ILE A 312 -10.37 -12.06 21.05
CA ILE A 312 -9.55 -13.26 21.30
C ILE A 312 -9.75 -14.31 20.19
N SER A 313 -10.96 -14.41 19.63
CA SER A 313 -11.24 -15.32 18.51
C SER A 313 -10.45 -14.91 17.27
N ASP A 314 -10.40 -13.61 16.96
CA ASP A 314 -9.62 -13.09 15.84
C ASP A 314 -8.14 -13.44 16.02
N ILE A 315 -7.57 -13.24 17.21
CA ILE A 315 -6.16 -13.55 17.50
C ILE A 315 -5.86 -15.04 17.25
N LEU A 316 -6.75 -15.94 17.65
CA LEU A 316 -6.56 -17.38 17.43
C LEU A 316 -6.64 -17.74 15.93
N GLU A 317 -7.53 -17.12 15.17
CA GLU A 317 -7.63 -17.33 13.72
C GLU A 317 -6.44 -16.71 12.97
N MET A 318 -5.97 -15.53 13.39
CA MET A 318 -4.76 -14.88 12.89
C MET A 318 -3.52 -15.74 13.17
N ASP A 319 -3.41 -16.33 14.35
CA ASP A 319 -2.31 -17.23 14.71
C ASP A 319 -2.24 -18.45 13.77
N ILE A 320 -3.40 -19.04 13.48
CA ILE A 320 -3.51 -20.13 12.50
C ILE A 320 -2.97 -19.68 11.14
N GLU A 321 -3.28 -18.47 10.68
CA GLU A 321 -2.78 -17.98 9.40
C GLU A 321 -1.28 -17.69 9.40
N VAL A 322 -0.75 -17.06 10.46
CA VAL A 322 0.69 -16.80 10.61
C VAL A 322 1.49 -18.10 10.66
N SER A 323 0.96 -19.14 11.32
CA SER A 323 1.61 -20.45 11.41
C SER A 323 1.85 -21.10 10.03
N LYS A 324 1.03 -20.74 9.02
CA LYS A 324 1.13 -21.26 7.64
C LYS A 324 2.17 -20.53 6.79
N LEU A 325 2.79 -19.45 7.29
CA LEU A 325 3.87 -18.78 6.56
C LEU A 325 5.01 -19.78 6.31
N PRO A 326 5.65 -19.74 5.14
CA PRO A 326 6.63 -20.76 4.74
C PRO A 326 7.79 -20.87 5.74
N GLU A 327 8.18 -22.11 6.06
CA GLU A 327 9.23 -22.41 7.05
C GLU A 327 10.66 -22.29 6.48
N PHE A 328 10.83 -22.27 5.16
CA PHE A 328 12.15 -22.33 4.53
C PHE A 328 12.34 -21.22 3.47
N VAL A 329 13.49 -20.55 3.54
CA VAL A 329 14.12 -19.72 2.49
C VAL A 329 13.60 -18.29 2.28
N VAL A 330 12.43 -17.90 2.78
CA VAL A 330 11.85 -16.58 2.47
C VAL A 330 12.15 -15.56 3.58
N VAL A 331 13.27 -14.85 3.45
CA VAL A 331 13.70 -13.78 4.39
C VAL A 331 12.62 -12.69 4.57
N GLU A 332 11.75 -12.51 3.58
CA GLU A 332 10.67 -11.52 3.59
C GLU A 332 9.56 -11.84 4.61
N SER A 333 9.44 -13.09 5.08
CA SER A 333 8.46 -13.47 6.11
C SER A 333 8.89 -13.07 7.53
N GLY A 334 10.20 -12.97 7.77
CA GLY A 334 10.79 -12.74 9.10
C GLY A 334 10.20 -11.54 9.84
N PRO A 335 10.09 -10.34 9.23
CA PRO A 335 9.57 -9.17 9.93
C PRO A 335 8.12 -9.32 10.37
N LEU A 336 7.26 -9.97 9.58
CA LEU A 336 5.87 -10.20 9.97
C LEU A 336 5.77 -11.19 11.12
N ILE A 337 6.57 -12.26 11.10
CA ILE A 337 6.63 -13.24 12.20
C ILE A 337 7.12 -12.55 13.49
N LEU A 338 8.12 -11.67 13.38
CA LEU A 338 8.62 -10.89 14.51
C LEU A 338 7.56 -9.91 15.03
N ALA A 339 6.82 -9.24 14.14
CA ALA A 339 5.71 -8.38 14.50
C ALA A 339 4.62 -9.16 15.23
N TRP A 340 4.24 -10.33 14.73
CA TRP A 340 3.29 -11.20 15.42
C TRP A 340 3.77 -11.60 16.82
N ALA A 341 5.05 -11.98 16.95
CA ALA A 341 5.63 -12.32 18.25
C ALA A 341 5.62 -11.14 19.24
N ALA A 342 5.94 -9.93 18.78
CA ALA A 342 5.87 -8.72 19.61
C ALA A 342 4.43 -8.38 20.00
N PHE A 343 3.49 -8.48 19.05
CA PHE A 343 2.07 -8.27 19.28
C PHE A 343 1.52 -9.21 20.36
N LEU A 344 1.76 -10.51 20.23
CA LEU A 344 1.36 -11.50 21.24
C LEU A 344 1.97 -11.22 22.60
N CYS A 345 3.26 -10.89 22.66
CA CYS A 345 3.95 -10.58 23.91
C CYS A 345 3.32 -9.39 24.64
N LEU A 346 3.03 -8.30 23.92
CA LEU A 346 2.34 -7.14 24.48
C LEU A 346 0.91 -7.45 24.88
N VAL A 347 0.15 -8.21 24.07
CA VAL A 347 -1.20 -8.62 24.46
C VAL A 347 -1.17 -9.47 25.74
N MET A 348 -0.20 -10.38 25.88
CA MET A 348 -0.03 -11.23 27.06
C MET A 348 0.58 -10.50 28.26
N SER A 349 1.08 -9.27 28.13
CA SER A 349 1.52 -8.46 29.27
C SER A 349 0.36 -7.65 29.87
N LEU A 350 -0.76 -7.50 29.15
CA LEU A 350 -1.93 -6.77 29.63
C LEU A 350 -2.68 -7.50 30.76
N PRO A 351 -3.28 -6.76 31.71
CA PRO A 351 -4.05 -7.35 32.79
C PRO A 351 -5.16 -8.29 32.30
N GLY A 352 -5.17 -9.52 32.81
CA GLY A 352 -6.24 -10.50 32.56
C GLY A 352 -6.20 -11.20 31.20
N SER A 353 -5.18 -10.95 30.37
CA SER A 353 -5.04 -11.54 29.03
C SER A 353 -4.43 -12.96 29.04
N ASN A 354 -3.49 -13.20 29.96
CA ASN A 354 -2.59 -14.35 29.99
C ASN A 354 -3.30 -15.70 30.18
N ALA A 355 -4.53 -15.71 30.72
CA ALA A 355 -5.26 -16.93 31.02
C ALA A 355 -5.95 -17.55 29.80
N ASN A 356 -6.12 -16.80 28.70
CA ASN A 356 -6.96 -17.20 27.57
C ASN A 356 -6.18 -17.47 26.27
N LEU A 357 -4.91 -17.03 26.18
CA LEU A 357 -4.06 -17.18 25.00
C LEU A 357 -2.91 -18.14 25.33
N ASP A 358 -3.02 -19.40 24.91
CA ASP A 358 -1.98 -20.43 25.05
C ASP A 358 -1.10 -20.48 23.78
N ILE A 359 -0.57 -19.33 23.38
CA ILE A 359 0.28 -19.17 22.19
C ILE A 359 1.70 -18.83 22.65
N ASP A 360 2.69 -19.62 22.20
CA ASP A 360 4.09 -19.38 22.52
C ASP A 360 4.70 -18.30 21.61
N HIS A 361 4.64 -17.04 22.06
CA HIS A 361 5.24 -15.92 21.36
C HIS A 361 6.77 -16.03 21.24
N THR A 362 7.46 -16.75 22.14
CA THR A 362 8.92 -16.87 22.13
C THR A 362 9.42 -17.77 21.02
N SER A 363 8.65 -18.82 20.68
CA SER A 363 8.92 -19.67 19.52
C SER A 363 8.84 -18.89 18.20
N TYR A 364 7.84 -18.01 18.06
CA TYR A 364 7.75 -17.12 16.89
C TYR A 364 8.93 -16.14 16.82
N ALA A 365 9.33 -15.54 17.94
CA ALA A 365 10.48 -14.64 17.97
C ALA A 365 11.77 -15.37 17.54
N GLN A 366 12.04 -16.55 18.11
CA GLN A 366 13.15 -17.43 17.72
C GLN A 366 13.15 -17.70 16.21
N ARG A 367 12.00 -18.16 15.70
CA ARG A 367 11.81 -18.47 14.29
C ARG A 367 12.05 -17.23 13.41
N ALA A 368 11.57 -16.06 13.82
CA ALA A 368 11.77 -14.84 13.05
C ALA A 368 13.25 -14.50 12.89
N PHE A 369 14.05 -14.65 13.95
CA PHE A 369 15.49 -14.37 13.91
C PHE A 369 16.28 -15.27 12.96
N GLU A 370 15.85 -16.51 12.72
CA GLU A 370 16.43 -17.38 11.70
C GLU A 370 16.34 -16.76 10.28
N PHE A 371 15.39 -15.86 10.05
CA PHE A 371 15.19 -15.14 8.79
C PHE A 371 15.87 -13.76 8.74
N ALA A 372 16.65 -13.37 9.75
CA ALA A 372 17.32 -12.06 9.84
C ALA A 372 16.38 -10.86 9.54
N PRO A 373 15.31 -10.66 10.34
CA PRO A 373 14.21 -9.76 10.01
C PRO A 373 14.66 -8.30 9.92
N PHE A 374 15.61 -7.89 10.76
CA PHE A 374 16.16 -6.55 10.74
C PHE A 374 16.98 -6.26 9.48
N ASN A 375 17.69 -7.24 8.91
CA ASN A 375 18.41 -7.06 7.65
C ASN A 375 17.45 -6.76 6.51
N TYR A 376 16.32 -7.49 6.47
CA TYR A 376 15.30 -7.25 5.47
C TYR A 376 14.67 -5.86 5.63
N LEU A 377 14.27 -5.49 6.86
CA LEU A 377 13.69 -4.16 7.13
C LEU A 377 14.66 -3.02 6.80
N GLN A 378 15.94 -3.16 7.14
CA GLN A 378 16.97 -2.20 6.79
C GLN A 378 17.14 -2.11 5.26
N GLY A 379 17.20 -3.25 4.57
CA GLY A 379 17.28 -3.27 3.10
C GLY A 379 16.10 -2.56 2.44
N VAL A 380 14.90 -2.76 2.99
CA VAL A 380 13.68 -2.09 2.54
C VAL A 380 13.74 -0.58 2.83
N LEU A 381 14.16 -0.16 4.02
CA LEU A 381 14.33 1.26 4.41
C LEU A 381 15.34 2.01 3.53
N CYS A 382 16.48 1.38 3.24
CA CYS A 382 17.56 1.98 2.46
C CYS A 382 17.30 1.93 0.94
N SER A 383 16.25 1.24 0.50
CA SER A 383 15.93 1.13 -0.92
C SER A 383 15.07 2.29 -1.40
N ASN A 384 15.11 2.53 -2.72
CA ASN A 384 14.25 3.54 -3.36
C ASN A 384 12.77 3.15 -3.42
N ILE A 385 12.43 1.92 -3.00
CA ILE A 385 11.09 1.33 -2.92
C ILE A 385 10.07 2.40 -2.50
N PHE A 386 10.29 3.06 -1.36
CA PHE A 386 9.35 4.07 -0.87
C PHE A 386 9.67 5.50 -1.29
N ARG A 387 10.92 5.82 -1.64
CA ARG A 387 11.38 7.18 -1.97
C ARG A 387 10.85 7.71 -3.30
N GLU A 388 10.54 6.83 -4.24
CA GLU A 388 10.06 7.20 -5.59
C GLU A 388 8.54 7.32 -5.68
N SER A 389 7.82 6.95 -4.63
CA SER A 389 6.37 7.17 -4.56
C SER A 389 6.07 8.63 -4.19
N ASP A 390 5.11 9.26 -4.86
CA ASP A 390 4.45 10.51 -4.39
C ASP A 390 3.64 10.25 -3.09
N GLY A 391 4.09 9.33 -2.23
CA GLY A 391 3.41 8.83 -1.04
C GLY A 391 4.05 9.33 0.24
N PRO A 392 3.43 9.07 1.41
CA PRO A 392 3.95 9.51 2.70
C PRO A 392 5.14 8.64 3.12
N VAL A 393 6.34 8.93 2.61
CA VAL A 393 7.60 8.30 3.04
C VAL A 393 7.76 8.38 4.57
N SER A 394 7.34 9.50 5.15
CA SER A 394 7.26 9.73 6.58
C SER A 394 6.33 8.73 7.28
N GLY A 395 5.25 8.30 6.62
CA GLY A 395 4.31 7.33 7.16
C GLY A 395 4.87 5.93 7.26
N PHE A 396 5.54 5.45 6.22
CA PHE A 396 6.26 4.16 6.29
C PHE A 396 7.29 4.16 7.43
N ARG A 397 8.07 5.25 7.57
CA ARG A 397 9.04 5.41 8.65
C ARG A 397 8.35 5.45 10.02
N GLY A 398 7.20 6.10 10.12
CA GLY A 398 6.36 6.13 11.32
C GLY A 398 5.90 4.74 11.76
N ILE A 399 5.41 3.91 10.84
CA ILE A 399 4.98 2.53 11.12
C ILE A 399 6.15 1.70 11.64
N LEU A 400 7.29 1.73 10.94
CA LEU A 400 8.46 0.97 11.36
C LEU A 400 8.99 1.46 12.70
N ARG A 401 8.95 2.77 12.97
CA ARG A 401 9.30 3.32 14.29
C ARG A 401 8.42 2.73 15.38
N THR A 402 7.10 2.72 15.18
CA THR A 402 6.14 2.17 16.13
C THR A 402 6.36 0.68 16.34
N PHE A 403 6.61 -0.08 15.27
CA PHE A 403 6.92 -1.50 15.37
C PHE A 403 8.23 -1.75 16.14
N ILE A 404 9.33 -1.06 15.82
CA ILE A 404 10.61 -1.22 16.53
C ILE A 404 10.47 -0.83 18.00
N SER A 405 9.71 0.22 18.31
CA SER A 405 9.37 0.56 19.69
C SER A 405 8.62 -0.55 20.41
N ALA A 406 7.58 -1.10 19.77
CA ALA A 406 6.80 -2.22 20.30
C ALA A 406 7.68 -3.44 20.55
N PHE A 407 8.61 -3.76 19.64
CA PHE A 407 9.58 -4.83 19.81
C PHE A 407 10.50 -4.59 21.03
N ILE A 408 11.05 -3.38 21.17
CA ILE A 408 11.90 -3.02 22.31
C ILE A 408 11.14 -3.15 23.64
N ALA A 409 9.88 -2.70 23.66
CA ALA A 409 9.01 -2.80 24.83
C ALA A 409 8.64 -4.25 25.18
N SER A 410 8.45 -5.10 24.17
CA SER A 410 8.04 -6.51 24.34
C SER A 410 9.14 -7.36 24.99
N TYR A 411 10.37 -7.21 24.51
CA TYR A 411 11.47 -8.12 24.87
C TYR A 411 12.49 -7.49 25.82
N GLU A 412 12.23 -6.26 26.30
CA GLU A 412 13.09 -5.50 27.22
C GLU A 412 14.58 -5.69 26.91
N ILE A 413 15.01 -5.18 25.75
CA ILE A 413 16.41 -5.30 25.27
C ILE A 413 17.42 -4.88 26.35
N SER A 414 17.01 -3.99 27.27
CA SER A 414 17.78 -3.51 28.42
C SER A 414 18.10 -4.55 29.50
N TYR A 415 17.34 -5.63 29.63
CA TYR A 415 17.56 -6.68 30.63
C TYR A 415 18.12 -8.00 30.05
N GLN A 416 17.92 -8.26 28.77
CA GLN A 416 18.20 -9.57 28.15
C GLN A 416 19.54 -9.68 27.40
N VAL A 417 20.44 -8.69 27.54
CA VAL A 417 21.83 -8.76 27.03
C VAL A 417 22.59 -9.99 27.57
N ASN A 418 22.11 -10.67 28.62
CA ASN A 418 22.84 -11.76 29.28
C ASN A 418 22.26 -13.18 29.15
N VAL A 419 21.06 -13.41 28.59
CA VAL A 419 20.43 -14.75 28.69
C VAL A 419 20.03 -15.39 27.35
N TRP A 420 19.77 -14.62 26.29
CA TRP A 420 19.31 -15.20 25.00
C TRP A 420 20.34 -15.19 23.87
N PHE A 421 21.42 -14.41 23.99
CA PHE A 421 22.39 -14.18 22.90
C PHE A 421 23.75 -14.81 23.21
N PHE A 422 23.88 -16.13 23.05
CA PHE A 422 25.17 -16.79 23.28
C PHE A 422 26.12 -16.83 22.08
N TYR A 423 25.82 -16.22 20.93
CA TYR A 423 26.78 -16.18 19.81
C TYR A 423 26.92 -14.89 18.98
N ASP A 424 26.10 -13.84 19.16
CA ASP A 424 26.26 -12.61 18.36
C ASP A 424 25.62 -11.36 19.03
N LYS A 425 26.15 -10.94 20.18
CA LYS A 425 25.62 -9.81 20.97
C LYS A 425 25.73 -8.46 20.26
N ASP A 426 26.66 -8.31 19.33
CA ASP A 426 26.96 -7.00 18.71
C ASP A 426 26.14 -6.74 17.45
N SER A 427 25.56 -7.76 16.79
CA SER A 427 24.89 -7.54 15.49
C SER A 427 23.44 -7.06 15.61
N SER A 428 22.65 -7.55 16.58
CA SER A 428 21.22 -7.19 16.66
C SER A 428 20.95 -5.78 17.21
N LEU A 429 21.70 -5.35 18.24
CA LEU A 429 21.59 -3.98 18.75
C LEU A 429 22.09 -2.97 17.70
N ASP A 430 23.20 -3.27 17.01
CA ASP A 430 23.68 -2.42 15.92
C ASP A 430 22.67 -2.36 14.76
N MET A 431 22.03 -3.47 14.39
CA MET A 431 20.95 -3.48 13.39
C MET A 431 19.75 -2.64 13.81
N ILE A 432 19.33 -2.71 15.08
CA ILE A 432 18.24 -1.87 15.59
C ILE A 432 18.64 -0.39 15.55
N LEU A 433 19.87 -0.05 15.97
CA LEU A 433 20.38 1.32 15.88
C LEU A 433 20.48 1.79 14.42
N ASN A 434 20.90 0.93 13.50
CA ASN A 434 20.92 1.21 12.07
C ASN A 434 19.51 1.55 11.55
N ILE A 435 18.52 0.72 11.86
CA ILE A 435 17.13 0.96 11.48
C ILE A 435 16.61 2.27 12.07
N LEU A 436 16.84 2.51 13.37
CA LEU A 436 16.40 3.73 14.04
C LEU A 436 17.07 4.97 13.41
N CYS A 437 18.36 4.92 13.12
CA CYS A 437 19.05 6.02 12.45
C CYS A 437 18.41 6.33 11.08
N GLU A 438 18.14 5.29 10.26
CA GLU A 438 17.50 5.46 8.96
C GLU A 438 16.05 5.98 9.03
N ILE A 439 15.32 5.62 10.10
CA ILE A 439 13.96 6.11 10.36
C ILE A 439 13.95 7.61 10.66
N TYR A 440 14.86 8.09 11.52
CA TYR A 440 14.87 9.49 11.96
C TYR A 440 15.65 10.42 11.02
N ASP A 441 16.61 9.91 10.26
CA ASP A 441 17.46 10.74 9.41
C ASP A 441 16.64 11.53 8.37
N GLY A 442 16.71 12.86 8.44
CA GLY A 442 15.97 13.79 7.59
C GLY A 442 14.52 14.06 8.01
N GLU A 443 14.00 13.41 9.05
CA GLU A 443 12.58 13.50 9.45
C GLU A 443 12.39 14.40 10.68
N GLU A 444 12.21 15.71 10.46
CA GLU A 444 12.05 16.68 11.54
C GLU A 444 10.86 16.35 12.48
N TYR A 445 9.72 15.94 11.93
CA TYR A 445 8.53 15.62 12.75
C TYR A 445 8.75 14.41 13.67
N LEU A 446 9.37 13.33 13.16
CA LEU A 446 9.72 12.17 13.98
C LEU A 446 10.77 12.53 15.04
N CYS A 447 11.76 13.36 14.69
CA CYS A 447 12.74 13.87 15.65
C CYS A 447 12.09 14.70 16.76
N MET A 448 11.08 15.52 16.44
CA MET A 448 10.31 16.24 17.46
C MET A 448 9.59 15.28 18.42
N GLN A 449 8.91 14.25 17.89
CA GLN A 449 8.24 13.26 18.73
C GLN A 449 9.22 12.47 19.61
N PHE A 450 10.41 12.14 19.09
CA PHE A 450 11.45 11.45 19.85
C PHE A 450 11.86 12.22 21.11
N TRP A 451 12.02 13.54 21.02
CA TRP A 451 12.41 14.38 22.15
C TRP A 451 11.23 14.79 23.04
N ASP A 452 10.00 14.58 22.61
CA ASP A 452 8.81 14.75 23.44
C ASP A 452 8.75 13.67 24.52
N LYS A 453 8.81 14.09 25.78
CA LYS A 453 8.78 13.21 26.95
C LYS A 453 7.44 12.47 27.08
N ASP A 454 6.37 13.05 26.56
CA ASP A 454 5.03 12.47 26.63
C ASP A 454 4.78 11.45 25.50
N SER A 455 5.68 11.38 24.50
CA SER A 455 5.64 10.33 23.48
C SER A 455 5.89 8.97 24.10
N PHE A 456 4.83 8.17 24.22
CA PHE A 456 4.91 6.80 24.71
C PHE A 456 5.47 5.84 23.65
N ILE A 457 5.30 6.16 22.36
CA ILE A 457 5.90 5.42 21.25
C ILE A 457 7.43 5.55 21.33
N ASP A 458 7.97 6.73 21.61
CA ASP A 458 9.43 6.91 21.63
C ASP A 458 10.06 6.55 22.98
N GLY A 459 9.26 6.27 24.02
CA GLY A 459 9.73 5.86 25.35
C GLY A 459 10.69 4.65 25.32
N PRO A 460 10.29 3.51 24.72
CA PRO A 460 11.16 2.35 24.54
C PRO A 460 12.42 2.68 23.73
N ILE A 461 12.31 3.50 22.68
CA ILE A 461 13.46 3.91 21.85
C ILE A 461 14.45 4.76 22.65
N ARG A 462 13.98 5.71 23.46
CA ARG A 462 14.82 6.49 24.37
C ARG A 462 15.55 5.62 25.40
N SER A 463 14.96 4.50 25.81
CA SER A 463 15.65 3.54 26.70
C SER A 463 16.90 2.94 26.05
N VAL A 464 16.89 2.74 24.72
CA VAL A 464 18.06 2.31 23.94
C VAL A 464 19.11 3.42 23.89
N LEU A 465 18.71 4.68 23.68
CA LEU A 465 19.66 5.81 23.76
C LEU A 465 20.39 5.83 25.10
N HIS A 466 19.65 5.70 26.21
CA HIS A 466 20.25 5.65 27.56
C HIS A 466 21.09 4.40 27.82
N MET A 467 20.84 3.30 27.11
CA MET A 467 21.69 2.11 27.16
C MET A 467 23.05 2.38 26.52
N VAL A 468 23.05 2.92 25.29
CA VAL A 468 24.28 3.30 24.58
C VAL A 468 25.05 4.39 25.33
N GLU A 469 24.33 5.34 25.94
CA GLU A 469 24.91 6.38 26.80
C GLU A 469 25.66 5.79 28.00
N LYS A 470 25.12 4.77 28.68
CA LYS A 470 25.76 4.13 29.84
C LYS A 470 27.07 3.42 29.49
N GLU A 471 27.22 2.98 28.25
CA GLU A 471 28.45 2.36 27.73
C GLU A 471 29.49 3.39 27.27
N TYR A 472 29.23 4.70 27.41
CA TYR A 472 30.19 5.75 27.11
C TYR A 472 31.45 5.63 27.99
N PRO A 473 32.68 5.79 27.44
CA PRO A 473 33.01 6.17 26.06
C PRO A 473 33.23 5.00 25.08
N PHE A 474 32.92 3.76 25.47
CA PHE A 474 33.19 2.57 24.67
C PHE A 474 32.34 2.49 23.39
N GLN A 475 31.09 2.98 23.42
CA GLN A 475 30.17 3.02 22.27
C GLN A 475 29.95 4.46 21.73
N ILE A 476 31.02 5.26 21.68
CA ILE A 476 30.91 6.67 21.28
C ILE A 476 30.47 6.85 19.82
N SER A 477 30.86 5.95 18.92
CA SER A 477 30.47 5.99 17.50
C SER A 477 28.96 5.81 17.34
N GLU A 478 28.40 4.83 18.04
CA GLU A 478 26.98 4.48 18.02
C GLU A 478 26.17 5.61 18.65
N LEU A 479 26.64 6.17 19.76
CA LEU A 479 26.01 7.31 20.43
C LEU A 479 25.96 8.54 19.52
N ILE A 480 27.09 8.93 18.91
CA ILE A 480 27.15 10.10 18.02
C ILE A 480 26.26 9.89 16.80
N ARG A 481 26.31 8.70 16.20
CA ARG A 481 25.49 8.37 15.04
C ARG A 481 24.00 8.47 15.35
N PHE A 482 23.57 7.90 16.48
CA PHE A 482 22.18 7.97 16.89
C PHE A 482 21.74 9.41 17.20
N LEU A 483 22.54 10.17 17.96
CA LEU A 483 22.27 11.59 18.25
C LEU A 483 22.21 12.44 16.97
N SER A 484 23.04 12.15 15.97
CA SER A 484 23.00 12.83 14.67
C SER A 484 21.71 12.54 13.90
N ALA A 485 21.17 11.33 13.99
CA ALA A 485 19.93 10.99 13.30
C ALA A 485 18.71 11.69 13.94
N VAL A 486 18.70 11.84 15.27
CA VAL A 486 17.58 12.47 16.00
C VAL A 486 17.71 13.99 16.18
N CYS A 487 18.62 14.66 15.44
CA CYS A 487 18.87 16.09 15.57
C CYS A 487 18.28 16.95 14.45
N HIS A 488 17.56 16.36 13.49
CA HIS A 488 17.00 17.12 12.36
C HIS A 488 15.89 18.06 12.82
N GLY A 489 16.05 19.35 12.51
CA GLY A 489 15.15 20.42 12.95
C GLY A 489 15.76 21.31 14.03
N SER A 490 15.25 22.54 14.12
CA SER A 490 15.83 23.56 15.03
C SER A 490 15.67 23.22 16.50
N TRP A 491 14.53 22.64 16.89
CA TRP A 491 14.24 22.24 18.27
C TRP A 491 14.92 20.91 18.65
N PRO A 492 14.84 19.82 17.85
CA PRO A 492 15.59 18.59 18.11
C PRO A 492 17.10 18.80 18.27
N ALA A 493 17.72 19.67 17.46
CA ALA A 493 19.14 20.01 17.60
C ALA A 493 19.48 20.65 18.97
N GLN A 494 18.58 21.49 19.51
CA GLN A 494 18.74 22.07 20.85
C GLN A 494 18.61 21.00 21.95
N CYS A 495 17.73 20.03 21.77
CA CYS A 495 17.57 18.89 22.68
C CYS A 495 18.84 18.02 22.73
N VAL A 496 19.43 17.70 21.57
CA VAL A 496 20.70 16.95 21.47
C VAL A 496 21.86 17.69 22.13
N SER A 497 21.96 19.00 21.91
CA SER A 497 22.96 19.84 22.58
C SER A 497 22.80 19.74 24.10
N SER A 498 21.59 19.98 24.60
CA SER A 498 21.27 19.92 26.03
C SER A 498 21.56 18.55 26.65
N PHE A 499 21.26 17.47 25.93
CA PHE A 499 21.58 16.09 26.33
C PHE A 499 23.11 15.90 26.41
N SER A 500 23.86 16.29 25.37
CA SER A 500 25.32 16.16 25.33
C SER A 500 26.04 16.92 26.45
N TRP A 501 25.50 18.08 26.85
CA TRP A 501 25.96 18.82 28.02
C TRP A 501 25.69 18.07 29.34
N ALA A 502 24.55 17.41 29.47
CA ALA A 502 24.18 16.64 30.65
C ALA A 502 25.00 15.34 30.83
N VAL A 503 25.31 14.65 29.74
CA VAL A 503 26.12 13.40 29.73
C VAL A 503 27.60 13.68 30.00
N GLY A 504 28.03 14.95 29.94
CA GLY A 504 29.43 15.32 30.13
C GLY A 504 30.35 14.95 28.96
N ALA A 505 29.80 14.44 27.85
CA ALA A 505 30.53 14.18 26.60
C ALA A 505 31.21 15.46 26.05
N ALA A 506 30.60 16.63 26.28
CA ALA A 506 31.19 17.93 25.94
C ALA A 506 32.48 18.26 26.74
N LYS A 507 32.74 17.65 27.90
CA LYS A 507 34.00 17.84 28.64
C LYS A 507 35.20 17.17 27.97
N ALA A 508 34.98 16.16 27.13
CA ALA A 508 36.05 15.49 26.39
C ALA A 508 36.52 16.28 25.15
N PHE A 509 35.73 17.25 24.67
CA PHE A 509 36.05 18.09 23.51
C PHE A 509 36.52 19.51 23.87
N HIS A 510 36.74 19.79 25.16
CA HIS A 510 37.34 21.06 25.57
C HIS A 510 38.85 21.03 25.29
N VAL A 511 39.25 21.53 24.12
CA VAL A 511 40.61 22.04 23.93
C VAL A 511 40.72 23.31 24.76
N ASP A 512 41.68 23.34 25.69
CA ASP A 512 41.97 24.53 26.48
C ASP A 512 42.19 25.75 25.55
N PRO A 513 41.65 26.94 25.88
CA PRO A 513 41.97 28.14 25.12
C PRO A 513 43.48 28.38 25.20
N PRO A 514 44.12 28.85 24.10
CA PRO A 514 45.56 29.10 24.12
C PRO A 514 45.84 30.11 25.23
N THR A 515 46.68 29.68 26.19
CA THR A 515 47.23 30.57 27.22
C THR A 515 47.91 31.72 26.51
N ALA A 516 47.45 32.94 26.79
CA ALA A 516 48.10 34.15 26.32
C ALA A 516 49.53 34.19 26.86
N GLY A 517 50.50 34.17 25.95
CA GLY A 517 51.92 34.39 26.18
C GLY A 517 52.45 35.32 25.11
#